data_AF-A0A9W9ZJG6-F1
#
_entry.id   AF-A0A9W9ZJG6-F1
#
_cell.length_a   1.000
_cell.length_b   1.000
_cell.length_c   1.000
_cell.angle_alpha   90.00
_cell.angle_beta   90.00
_cell.angle_gamma   90.00
#
_symmetry.space_group_name_H-M   'P 1'
#
loop_
_entity.id
_entity.type
_entity.pdbx_description
1 polymer ?
#
loop_
_entity_poly.entity_id
_entity_poly.type
_entity_poly.pdbx_seq_one_letter_code
_entity_poly.pdbx_strand_id
1 'polypeptide(L)'
;MERGTTRRVVGNPLRGQTLLLTLDFVGQEIDAVSNLTLVGVDGTDLETFNITQGEGFYQNSYYVAFIPSSDRFRLKVTGFDRSGALFQRVKPTLFTLGDVKLSQNVDNSSFSNAIFPGESLELEINVKNTGDPQTLYFTASDDLKYFNSTNPSQGILEKNDTLVLRVSLLAPGHAAYGVTSTVTVVVSQNSDFTQLVNFMVLFVTVASKVSETGTTGLTGIKLKEWIGLE
;
A
#
# COMPACT_ATOMS: atom_id res chain seq x y z
N MET A 1 -2.79 -13.02 20.65
CA MET A 1 -2.59 -12.95 19.19
C MET A 1 -1.10 -12.83 18.94
N GLU A 2 -0.49 -13.81 18.26
CA GLU A 2 0.85 -13.60 17.70
C GLU A 2 0.81 -12.38 16.80
N ARG A 3 1.73 -11.43 17.02
CA ARG A 3 1.95 -10.30 16.13
C ARG A 3 2.61 -10.81 14.86
N GLY A 4 1.84 -11.48 14.00
CA GLY A 4 2.18 -11.56 12.59
C GLY A 4 2.30 -10.13 12.06
N THR A 5 3.39 -9.80 11.36
CA THR A 5 3.57 -8.48 10.77
C THR A 5 2.47 -8.23 9.74
N THR A 6 1.41 -7.53 10.13
CA THR A 6 0.36 -7.10 9.22
C THR A 6 0.94 -5.98 8.35
N ARG A 7 1.26 -6.29 7.10
CA ARG A 7 1.65 -5.27 6.11
C ARG A 7 0.41 -4.85 5.34
N ARG A 8 0.18 -3.54 5.26
CA ARG A 8 -0.88 -2.98 4.40
C ARG A 8 -0.69 -3.52 2.98
N VAL A 9 -1.76 -4.02 2.38
CA VAL A 9 -1.75 -4.38 0.96
C VAL A 9 -1.56 -3.09 0.18
N VAL A 10 -0.47 -3.01 -0.58
CA VAL A 10 -0.21 -1.93 -1.51
C VAL A 10 -0.50 -2.46 -2.91
N GLY A 11 -1.34 -1.74 -3.66
CA GLY A 11 -1.81 -2.20 -4.96
C GLY A 11 -2.93 -3.23 -4.88
N ASN A 12 -2.99 -4.07 -5.90
CA ASN A 12 -3.87 -5.22 -6.02
C ASN A 12 -3.40 -6.39 -5.15
N PRO A 13 -4.32 -7.10 -4.47
CA PRO A 13 -3.99 -8.31 -3.71
C PRO A 13 -3.49 -9.43 -4.63
N LEU A 14 -2.63 -10.29 -4.09
CA LEU A 14 -2.14 -11.45 -4.84
C LEU A 14 -3.15 -12.60 -4.80
N ARG A 15 -3.21 -13.34 -5.89
CA ARG A 15 -3.99 -14.58 -5.96
C ARG A 15 -3.53 -15.57 -4.88
N GLY A 16 -4.49 -16.16 -4.17
CA GLY A 16 -4.24 -17.14 -3.10
C GLY A 16 -3.68 -16.55 -1.81
N GLN A 17 -3.50 -15.23 -1.71
CA GLN A 17 -3.06 -14.57 -0.48
C GLN A 17 -4.20 -14.46 0.53
N THR A 18 -3.92 -14.79 1.79
CA THR A 18 -4.81 -14.44 2.91
C THR A 18 -4.80 -12.92 3.11
N LEU A 19 -5.97 -12.32 2.98
CA LEU A 19 -6.21 -10.90 3.23
C LEU A 19 -6.79 -10.72 4.63
N LEU A 20 -6.31 -9.71 5.35
CA LEU A 20 -6.91 -9.23 6.58
C LEU A 20 -7.61 -7.90 6.31
N LEU A 21 -8.92 -7.87 6.49
CA LEU A 21 -9.71 -6.65 6.45
C LEU A 21 -10.02 -6.23 7.89
N THR A 22 -9.67 -4.99 8.24
CA THR A 22 -10.13 -4.31 9.45
C THR A 22 -11.18 -3.27 9.06
N LEU A 23 -12.21 -3.11 9.89
CA LEU A 23 -13.31 -2.21 9.63
C LEU A 23 -13.38 -1.12 10.70
N ASP A 24 -13.35 0.12 10.23
CA ASP A 24 -13.57 1.31 11.05
C ASP A 24 -14.83 2.01 10.54
N PHE A 25 -15.79 2.23 11.44
CA PHE A 25 -17.06 2.88 11.13
C PHE A 25 -17.04 4.33 11.62
N VAL A 26 -17.53 5.25 10.79
CA VAL A 26 -17.63 6.68 11.10
C VAL A 26 -19.08 7.13 10.91
N GLY A 27 -19.59 7.94 11.83
CA GLY A 27 -20.86 8.66 11.68
C GLY A 27 -22.15 7.86 11.97
N GLN A 28 -22.06 6.58 12.34
CA GLN A 28 -23.21 5.80 12.81
C GLN A 28 -22.77 4.88 13.95
N GLU A 29 -23.58 4.79 15.01
CA GLU A 29 -23.34 3.84 16.09
C GLU A 29 -23.74 2.44 15.64
N ILE A 30 -22.76 1.57 15.46
CA ILE A 30 -22.93 0.18 15.06
C ILE A 30 -23.12 -0.68 16.31
N ASP A 31 -24.06 -1.62 16.26
CA ASP A 31 -24.28 -2.62 17.31
C ASP A 31 -23.49 -3.89 17.01
N ALA A 32 -23.70 -4.45 15.81
CA ALA A 32 -23.03 -5.65 15.36
C ALA A 32 -22.70 -5.59 13.88
N VAL A 33 -21.57 -6.20 13.50
CA VAL A 33 -21.18 -6.40 12.11
C VAL A 33 -21.19 -7.90 11.85
N SER A 34 -21.96 -8.34 10.86
CA SER A 34 -22.23 -9.76 10.66
C SER A 34 -21.29 -10.36 9.63
N ASN A 35 -21.31 -9.81 8.41
CA ASN A 35 -20.74 -10.49 7.25
C ASN A 35 -19.95 -9.56 6.35
N LEU A 36 -18.85 -10.07 5.83
CA LEU A 36 -18.20 -9.59 4.62
C LEU A 36 -18.68 -10.44 3.45
N THR A 37 -19.21 -9.81 2.41
CA THR A 37 -19.55 -10.45 1.14
C THR A 37 -18.67 -9.88 0.03
N LEU A 38 -18.06 -10.75 -0.76
CA LEU A 38 -17.42 -10.39 -2.01
C LEU A 38 -18.49 -10.27 -3.09
N VAL A 39 -18.51 -9.15 -3.79
CA VAL A 39 -19.54 -8.83 -4.78
C VAL A 39 -18.92 -8.72 -6.17
N GLY A 40 -19.52 -9.38 -7.15
CA GLY A 40 -19.11 -9.39 -8.54
C GLY A 40 -19.25 -8.03 -9.23
N VAL A 41 -18.75 -7.97 -10.47
CA VAL A 41 -18.80 -6.73 -11.27
C VAL A 41 -20.25 -6.32 -11.56
N ASP A 42 -21.12 -7.30 -11.74
CA ASP A 42 -22.56 -7.21 -12.01
C ASP A 42 -23.43 -7.07 -10.74
N GLY A 43 -22.81 -7.07 -9.54
CA GLY A 43 -23.53 -6.96 -8.27
C GLY A 43 -23.95 -8.30 -7.67
N THR A 44 -23.57 -9.43 -8.26
CA THR A 44 -23.84 -10.76 -7.69
C THR A 44 -23.02 -11.01 -6.44
N ASP A 45 -23.59 -11.69 -5.46
CA ASP A 45 -22.85 -12.13 -4.27
C ASP A 45 -22.03 -13.38 -4.63
N LEU A 46 -20.72 -13.32 -4.44
CA LEU A 46 -19.78 -14.37 -4.82
C LEU A 46 -19.44 -15.27 -3.64
N GLU A 47 -19.01 -14.68 -2.54
CA GLU A 47 -18.52 -15.38 -1.35
C GLU A 47 -18.87 -14.58 -0.10
N THR A 48 -19.16 -15.24 1.02
CA THR A 48 -19.48 -14.58 2.29
C THR A 48 -18.67 -15.17 3.44
N PHE A 49 -18.14 -14.28 4.28
CA PHE A 49 -17.28 -14.59 5.41
C PHE A 49 -17.85 -13.94 6.67
N ASN A 50 -17.82 -14.67 7.78
CA ASN A 50 -18.19 -14.14 9.07
C ASN A 50 -17.14 -13.14 9.56
N ILE A 51 -17.60 -12.00 10.08
CA ILE A 51 -16.73 -11.00 10.69
C ILE A 51 -16.58 -11.30 12.18
N THR A 52 -15.35 -11.15 12.68
CA THR A 52 -15.02 -11.31 14.09
C THR A 52 -14.95 -9.94 14.74
N GLN A 53 -15.66 -9.78 15.86
CA GLN A 53 -15.48 -8.65 16.76
C GLN A 53 -14.27 -8.90 17.67
N GLY A 54 -13.43 -7.90 17.86
CA GLY A 54 -12.33 -7.97 18.82
C GLY A 54 -12.84 -8.10 20.25
N GLU A 55 -11.96 -8.48 21.18
CA GLU A 55 -12.29 -8.62 22.60
C GLU A 55 -11.49 -7.64 23.45
N GLY A 56 -11.98 -7.36 24.67
CA GLY A 56 -11.31 -6.50 25.64
C GLY A 56 -11.09 -5.08 25.11
N PHE A 57 -9.83 -4.63 25.09
CA PHE A 57 -9.47 -3.30 24.56
C PHE A 57 -9.83 -3.10 23.09
N TYR A 58 -10.04 -4.18 22.32
CA TYR A 58 -10.39 -4.14 20.90
C TYR A 58 -11.88 -4.45 20.65
N GLN A 59 -12.74 -4.38 21.67
CA GLN A 59 -14.18 -4.68 21.55
C GLN A 59 -14.93 -3.85 20.51
N ASN A 60 -14.38 -2.70 20.10
CA ASN A 60 -14.94 -1.83 19.08
C ASN A 60 -14.34 -2.07 17.68
N SER A 61 -13.42 -3.02 17.53
CA SER A 61 -12.76 -3.34 16.27
C SER A 61 -13.39 -4.57 15.65
N TYR A 62 -13.59 -4.54 14.33
CA TYR A 62 -14.07 -5.69 13.56
C TYR A 62 -13.05 -6.07 12.51
N TYR A 63 -12.85 -7.38 12.34
CA TYR A 63 -11.91 -7.89 11.36
C TYR A 63 -12.35 -9.21 10.75
N VAL A 64 -11.80 -9.53 9.57
CA VAL A 64 -11.99 -10.81 8.91
C VAL A 64 -10.73 -11.17 8.13
N ALA A 65 -10.30 -12.43 8.27
CA ALA A 65 -9.23 -13.01 7.47
C ALA A 65 -9.86 -13.96 6.44
N PHE A 66 -9.55 -13.78 5.16
CA PHE A 66 -10.15 -14.55 4.08
C PHE A 66 -9.18 -14.68 2.89
N ILE A 67 -9.39 -15.71 2.06
CA ILE A 67 -8.69 -15.89 0.79
C ILE A 67 -9.77 -15.77 -0.30
N PRO A 68 -9.76 -14.71 -1.13
CA PRO A 68 -10.73 -14.58 -2.21
C PRO A 68 -10.52 -15.67 -3.26
N SER A 69 -11.59 -16.35 -3.66
CA SER A 69 -11.55 -17.30 -4.79
C SER A 69 -11.77 -16.61 -6.14
N SER A 70 -12.54 -15.52 -6.15
CA SER A 70 -12.84 -14.75 -7.37
C SER A 70 -11.74 -13.75 -7.71
N ASP A 71 -11.44 -13.66 -9.01
CA ASP A 71 -10.43 -12.78 -9.58
C ASP A 71 -10.78 -11.30 -9.45
N ARG A 72 -12.07 -10.97 -9.44
CA ARG A 72 -12.55 -9.58 -9.43
C ARG A 72 -13.73 -9.43 -8.49
N PHE A 73 -13.60 -8.55 -7.51
CA PHE A 73 -14.63 -8.37 -6.49
C PHE A 73 -14.63 -6.96 -5.88
N ARG A 74 -15.79 -6.57 -5.35
CA ARG A 74 -15.97 -5.46 -4.41
C ARG A 74 -16.23 -6.01 -3.02
N LEU A 75 -16.10 -5.17 -2.01
CA LEU A 75 -16.39 -5.54 -0.62
C LEU A 75 -17.74 -4.98 -0.22
N LYS A 76 -18.62 -5.84 0.30
CA LYS A 76 -19.89 -5.47 0.92
C LYS A 76 -19.89 -5.92 2.37
N VAL A 77 -20.24 -5.03 3.29
CA VAL A 77 -20.38 -5.35 4.71
C VAL A 77 -21.82 -5.13 5.12
N THR A 78 -22.36 -6.07 5.90
CA THR A 78 -23.70 -5.98 6.49
C THR A 78 -23.64 -6.16 8.01
N GLY A 79 -24.61 -5.58 8.69
CA GLY A 79 -24.73 -5.66 10.14
C GLY A 79 -25.96 -4.91 10.64
N PHE A 80 -26.00 -4.64 11.94
CA PHE A 80 -27.08 -3.95 12.61
C PHE A 80 -26.58 -2.70 13.32
N ASP A 81 -27.36 -1.63 13.26
CA ASP A 81 -27.14 -0.46 14.11
C ASP A 81 -27.82 -0.62 15.48
N ARG A 82 -27.59 0.33 16.38
CA ARG A 82 -28.16 0.29 17.75
C ARG A 82 -29.69 0.37 17.81
N SER A 83 -30.37 0.73 16.72
CA SER A 83 -31.83 0.67 16.64
C SER A 83 -32.34 -0.73 16.24
N GLY A 84 -31.43 -1.66 15.92
CA GLY A 84 -31.74 -2.97 15.36
C GLY A 84 -31.99 -2.93 13.84
N ALA A 85 -31.75 -1.80 13.18
CA ALA A 85 -31.93 -1.68 11.74
C ALA A 85 -30.74 -2.31 11.00
N LEU A 86 -31.03 -3.08 9.95
CA LEU A 86 -30.00 -3.62 9.07
C LEU A 86 -29.33 -2.47 8.31
N PHE A 87 -28.01 -2.44 8.34
CA PHE A 87 -27.23 -1.59 7.45
C PHE A 87 -26.44 -2.42 6.44
N GLN A 88 -26.18 -1.79 5.29
CA GLN A 88 -25.27 -2.28 4.27
C GLN A 88 -24.31 -1.16 3.86
N ARG A 89 -23.04 -1.51 3.66
CA ARG A 89 -22.01 -0.62 3.11
C ARG A 89 -21.23 -1.35 2.04
N VAL A 90 -21.07 -0.74 0.88
CA VAL A 90 -20.28 -1.29 -0.24
C VAL A 90 -19.09 -0.38 -0.47
N LYS A 91 -17.89 -0.97 -0.53
CA LYS A 91 -16.70 -0.30 -1.02
C LYS A 91 -16.72 -0.33 -2.55
N PRO A 92 -16.82 0.83 -3.22
CA PRO A 92 -16.99 0.87 -4.68
C PRO A 92 -15.75 0.38 -5.45
N THR A 93 -14.58 0.40 -4.81
CA THR A 93 -13.32 -0.10 -5.36
C THR A 93 -13.45 -1.54 -5.83
N LEU A 94 -13.18 -1.77 -7.12
CA LEU A 94 -13.06 -3.10 -7.68
C LEU A 94 -11.63 -3.59 -7.49
N PHE A 95 -11.48 -4.66 -6.70
CA PHE A 95 -10.21 -5.36 -6.55
C PHE A 95 -10.06 -6.37 -7.67
N THR A 96 -8.84 -6.49 -8.19
CA THR A 96 -8.46 -7.54 -9.14
C THR A 96 -7.31 -8.31 -8.52
N LEU A 97 -7.45 -9.63 -8.37
CA LEU A 97 -6.34 -10.49 -7.97
C LEU A 97 -5.29 -10.51 -9.07
N GLY A 98 -4.04 -10.29 -8.69
CA GLY A 98 -2.91 -10.33 -9.61
C GLY A 98 -1.88 -11.39 -9.23
N ASP A 99 -0.98 -11.63 -10.17
CA ASP A 99 0.16 -12.54 -9.99
C ASP A 99 1.49 -11.81 -9.91
N VAL A 100 1.49 -10.47 -9.83
CA VAL A 100 2.70 -9.67 -9.70
C VAL A 100 2.67 -8.89 -8.39
N LYS A 101 3.73 -9.07 -7.60
CA LYS A 101 3.92 -8.37 -6.32
C LYS A 101 4.92 -7.25 -6.49
N LEU A 102 4.58 -6.08 -5.94
CA LEU A 102 5.50 -4.96 -5.76
C LEU A 102 5.88 -4.84 -4.29
N SER A 103 7.16 -4.60 -4.00
CA SER A 103 7.63 -4.30 -2.65
C SER A 103 8.91 -3.47 -2.67
N GLN A 104 9.00 -2.50 -1.77
CA GLN A 104 10.24 -1.75 -1.53
C GLN A 104 11.01 -2.41 -0.38
N ASN A 105 12.32 -2.55 -0.53
CA ASN A 105 13.17 -2.91 0.60
C ASN A 105 13.56 -1.61 1.31
N VAL A 106 12.88 -1.32 2.42
CA VAL A 106 13.18 -0.16 3.25
C VAL A 106 13.91 -0.68 4.48
N ASP A 107 15.21 -0.42 4.58
CA ASP A 107 15.92 -0.61 5.84
C ASP A 107 15.36 0.39 6.86
N ASN A 108 14.81 -0.13 7.95
CA ASN A 108 14.02 0.56 8.99
C ASN A 108 14.73 1.73 9.73
N SER A 109 15.92 2.16 9.29
CA SER A 109 16.81 3.04 10.06
C SER A 109 17.11 4.40 9.43
N SER A 110 16.69 4.69 8.20
CA SER A 110 16.97 5.98 7.55
C SER A 110 15.74 6.47 6.80
N PHE A 111 15.33 7.73 7.05
CA PHE A 111 14.26 8.49 6.39
C PHE A 111 13.91 7.95 4.99
N SER A 112 13.02 6.97 4.94
CA SER A 112 12.91 6.13 3.76
C SER A 112 12.19 6.91 2.67
N ASN A 113 12.93 7.29 1.64
CA ASN A 113 12.53 8.15 0.52
C ASN A 113 12.56 9.65 0.83
N ALA A 114 13.65 10.15 1.42
CA ALA A 114 13.98 11.57 1.37
C ALA A 114 14.68 11.94 0.05
N ILE A 115 14.26 13.04 -0.56
CA ILE A 115 14.97 13.67 -1.70
C ILE A 115 15.37 15.09 -1.30
N PHE A 116 16.48 15.61 -1.83
CA PHE A 116 16.93 16.97 -1.55
C PHE A 116 16.75 17.87 -2.78
N PRO A 117 16.55 19.20 -2.60
CA PRO A 117 16.43 20.11 -3.73
C PRO A 117 17.65 20.04 -4.66
N GLY A 118 17.40 19.87 -5.96
CA GLY A 118 18.43 19.77 -6.99
C GLY A 118 19.11 18.40 -7.09
N GLU A 119 18.70 17.42 -6.29
CA GLU A 119 19.28 16.08 -6.27
C GLU A 119 18.34 15.02 -6.84
N SER A 120 18.93 13.90 -7.23
CA SER A 120 18.19 12.71 -7.63
C SER A 120 18.02 11.73 -6.48
N LEU A 121 16.91 10.99 -6.52
CA LEU A 121 16.65 9.84 -5.66
C LEU A 121 16.36 8.63 -6.55
N GLU A 122 16.91 7.48 -6.19
CA GLU A 122 16.58 6.21 -6.83
C GLU A 122 15.81 5.32 -5.85
N LEU A 123 14.58 4.95 -6.25
CA LEU A 123 13.75 4.02 -5.50
C LEU A 123 13.95 2.61 -6.07
N GLU A 124 14.40 1.67 -5.23
CA GLU A 124 14.53 0.27 -5.61
C GLU A 124 13.27 -0.53 -5.24
N ILE A 125 12.67 -1.16 -6.24
CA ILE A 125 11.40 -1.86 -6.13
C ILE A 125 11.57 -3.29 -6.62
N ASN A 126 11.31 -4.25 -5.73
CA ASN A 126 11.24 -5.65 -6.10
C ASN A 126 9.90 -5.93 -6.77
N VAL A 127 9.96 -6.38 -8.02
CA VAL A 127 8.86 -6.88 -8.82
C VAL A 127 8.97 -8.40 -8.86
N LYS A 128 8.03 -9.11 -8.24
CA LYS A 128 8.02 -10.58 -8.23
C LYS A 128 6.82 -11.12 -9.01
N ASN A 129 7.06 -12.01 -9.95
CA ASN A 129 5.99 -12.77 -10.62
C ASN A 129 5.72 -14.06 -9.84
N THR A 130 4.48 -14.31 -9.45
CA THR A 130 4.05 -15.56 -8.78
C THR A 130 3.22 -16.46 -9.68
N GLY A 131 2.82 -15.96 -10.86
CA GLY A 131 2.03 -16.67 -11.86
C GLY A 131 2.88 -17.28 -12.96
N ASP A 132 2.28 -17.47 -14.12
CA ASP A 132 2.98 -17.98 -15.31
C ASP A 132 3.95 -16.94 -15.90
N PRO A 133 4.93 -17.37 -16.71
CA PRO A 133 5.88 -16.46 -17.34
C PRO A 133 5.18 -15.34 -18.11
N GLN A 134 5.59 -14.09 -17.89
CA GLN A 134 4.96 -12.93 -18.51
C GLN A 134 5.96 -11.81 -18.79
N THR A 135 5.71 -11.06 -19.86
CA THR A 135 6.40 -9.80 -20.15
C THR A 135 5.69 -8.67 -19.41
N LEU A 136 6.45 -7.89 -18.66
CA LEU A 136 5.96 -6.77 -17.86
C LEU A 136 6.59 -5.47 -18.34
N TYR A 137 5.79 -4.41 -18.37
CA TYR A 137 6.18 -3.05 -18.67
C TYR A 137 6.03 -2.18 -17.43
N PHE A 138 6.98 -1.28 -17.23
CA PHE A 138 7.12 -0.49 -16.02
C PHE A 138 7.07 1.00 -16.34
N THR A 139 6.33 1.74 -15.54
CA THR A 139 6.37 3.19 -15.55
C THR A 139 6.10 3.73 -14.15
N ALA A 140 6.40 4.99 -13.94
CA ALA A 140 5.98 5.70 -12.75
C ALA A 140 5.53 7.11 -13.11
N SER A 141 4.77 7.71 -12.19
CA SER A 141 4.35 9.11 -12.28
C SER A 141 4.25 9.68 -10.88
N ASP A 142 4.36 10.99 -10.79
CA ASP A 142 4.18 11.69 -9.53
C ASP A 142 3.43 13.02 -9.74
N ASP A 143 2.90 13.52 -8.62
CA ASP A 143 2.12 14.74 -8.54
C ASP A 143 2.97 16.01 -8.64
N LEU A 144 4.23 15.98 -8.20
CA LEU A 144 5.15 17.13 -8.20
C LEU A 144 6.09 17.18 -9.41
N LYS A 145 5.98 16.22 -10.33
CA LYS A 145 6.77 16.10 -11.57
C LYS A 145 8.26 15.90 -11.33
N TYR A 146 8.62 15.15 -10.31
CA TYR A 146 10.00 14.73 -10.04
C TYR A 146 10.38 13.46 -10.80
N PHE A 147 9.41 12.69 -11.30
CA PHE A 147 9.69 11.49 -12.07
C PHE A 147 10.56 11.78 -13.29
N ASN A 148 11.67 11.04 -13.39
CA ASN A 148 12.63 11.17 -14.48
C ASN A 148 12.66 9.92 -15.37
N SER A 149 12.82 8.73 -14.79
CA SER A 149 12.90 7.50 -15.56
C SER A 149 12.67 6.22 -14.74
N THR A 150 12.47 5.11 -15.44
CA THR A 150 12.47 3.75 -14.89
C THR A 150 13.52 2.89 -15.58
N ASN A 151 14.23 2.05 -14.83
CA ASN A 151 15.18 1.09 -15.38
C ASN A 151 15.04 -0.28 -14.68
N PRO A 152 14.75 -1.37 -15.41
CA PRO A 152 14.40 -1.38 -16.84
C PRO A 152 12.99 -0.82 -17.08
N SER A 153 12.66 -0.48 -18.34
CA SER A 153 11.29 -0.11 -18.74
C SER A 153 10.39 -1.32 -19.02
N GLN A 154 10.99 -2.50 -19.21
CA GLN A 154 10.29 -3.76 -19.39
C GLN A 154 11.16 -4.94 -18.92
N GLY A 155 10.55 -6.09 -18.64
CA GLY A 155 11.25 -7.31 -18.31
C GLY A 155 10.41 -8.55 -18.55
N ILE A 156 11.06 -9.66 -18.88
CA ILE A 156 10.42 -10.98 -18.93
C ILE A 156 10.74 -11.65 -17.59
N LEU A 157 9.71 -12.03 -16.84
CA LEU A 157 9.87 -12.72 -15.56
C LEU A 157 9.25 -14.11 -15.66
N GLU A 158 10.05 -15.14 -15.40
CA GLU A 158 9.53 -16.50 -15.23
C GLU A 158 8.72 -16.60 -13.93
N LYS A 159 8.11 -17.78 -13.73
CA LYS A 159 7.37 -18.06 -12.51
C LYS A 159 8.31 -18.01 -11.29
N ASN A 160 7.90 -17.25 -10.28
CA ASN A 160 8.65 -16.97 -9.04
C ASN A 160 9.91 -16.12 -9.19
N ASP A 161 10.20 -15.62 -10.39
CA ASP A 161 11.32 -14.71 -10.60
C ASP A 161 11.06 -13.34 -10.00
N THR A 162 12.14 -12.66 -9.65
CA THR A 162 12.12 -11.30 -9.12
C THR A 162 13.07 -10.43 -9.93
N LEU A 163 12.60 -9.24 -10.28
CA LEU A 163 13.34 -8.19 -10.96
C LEU A 163 13.39 -6.94 -10.06
N VAL A 164 14.54 -6.27 -10.03
CA VAL A 164 14.69 -4.97 -9.36
C VAL A 164 14.39 -3.86 -10.38
N LEU A 165 13.30 -3.14 -10.14
CA LEU A 165 12.92 -1.93 -10.86
C LEU A 165 13.49 -0.72 -10.12
N ARG A 166 14.31 0.08 -10.81
CA ARG A 166 14.83 1.36 -10.31
C ARG A 166 13.97 2.49 -10.87
N VAL A 167 13.39 3.31 -9.98
CA VAL A 167 12.64 4.52 -10.35
C VAL A 167 13.47 5.74 -9.97
N SER A 168 13.90 6.51 -10.97
CA SER A 168 14.68 7.73 -10.77
C SER A 168 13.75 8.94 -10.67
N LEU A 169 13.96 9.72 -9.62
CA LEU A 169 13.35 11.02 -9.39
C LEU A 169 14.42 12.09 -9.39
N LEU A 170 14.08 13.31 -9.80
CA LEU A 170 14.92 14.50 -9.78
C LEU A 170 14.11 15.68 -9.22
N ALA A 171 14.45 16.13 -8.01
CA ALA A 171 13.82 17.31 -7.44
C ALA A 171 14.42 18.58 -8.05
N PRO A 172 13.61 19.60 -8.40
CA PRO A 172 14.13 20.89 -8.83
C PRO A 172 14.91 21.56 -7.69
N GLY A 173 15.89 22.42 -8.02
CA GLY A 173 16.70 23.14 -7.03
C GLY A 173 15.92 24.05 -6.08
N HIS A 174 14.69 24.40 -6.44
CA HIS A 174 13.77 25.22 -5.64
C HIS A 174 12.65 24.41 -4.97
N ALA A 175 12.79 23.09 -4.90
CA ALA A 175 11.81 22.23 -4.22
C ALA A 175 11.64 22.67 -2.75
N ALA A 176 10.39 22.88 -2.33
CA ALA A 176 10.09 23.36 -0.98
C ALA A 176 10.23 22.24 0.05
N TYR A 177 10.88 22.54 1.17
CA TYR A 177 11.09 21.58 2.26
C TYR A 177 9.78 21.15 2.91
N GLY A 178 9.74 19.88 3.32
CA GLY A 178 8.58 19.27 3.97
C GLY A 178 7.44 18.94 3.01
N VAL A 179 7.54 19.29 1.73
CA VAL A 179 6.59 18.87 0.71
C VAL A 179 6.81 17.39 0.38
N THR A 180 5.72 16.63 0.31
CA THR A 180 5.73 15.22 -0.04
C THR A 180 5.14 15.01 -1.43
N SER A 181 5.89 14.34 -2.30
CA SER A 181 5.40 13.83 -3.57
C SER A 181 4.81 12.43 -3.41
N THR A 182 3.67 12.20 -4.04
CA THR A 182 3.03 10.90 -4.17
C THR A 182 3.46 10.25 -5.47
N VAL A 183 4.33 9.25 -5.38
CA VAL A 183 4.87 8.50 -6.53
C VAL A 183 4.04 7.24 -6.74
N THR A 184 3.44 7.10 -7.91
CA THR A 184 2.68 5.92 -8.32
C THR A 184 3.47 5.14 -9.38
N VAL A 185 3.91 3.95 -9.00
CA VAL A 185 4.60 2.99 -9.88
C VAL A 185 3.57 2.01 -10.41
N VAL A 186 3.60 1.74 -11.70
CA VAL A 186 2.61 0.93 -12.41
C VAL A 186 3.31 -0.17 -13.19
N VAL A 187 2.74 -1.38 -13.11
CA VAL A 187 3.15 -2.54 -13.89
C VAL A 187 2.01 -2.93 -14.84
N SER A 188 2.35 -3.18 -16.10
CA SER A 188 1.40 -3.56 -17.13
C SER A 188 1.88 -4.74 -17.97
N GLN A 189 0.94 -5.46 -18.60
CA GLN A 189 1.22 -6.50 -19.59
C GLN A 189 1.50 -5.94 -21.00
N ASN A 190 1.24 -4.65 -21.23
CA ASN A 190 1.49 -4.00 -22.51
C ASN A 190 2.12 -2.60 -22.35
N SER A 191 2.78 -2.15 -23.42
CA SER A 191 3.56 -0.89 -23.43
C SER A 191 2.70 0.37 -23.44
N ASP A 192 1.41 0.27 -23.78
CA ASP A 192 0.46 1.39 -23.73
C ASP A 192 -0.23 1.54 -22.35
N PHE A 193 0.09 0.65 -21.40
CA PHE A 193 -0.43 0.65 -20.03
C PHE A 193 -1.96 0.56 -19.92
N THR A 194 -2.63 -0.06 -20.90
CA THR A 194 -4.08 -0.32 -20.83
C THR A 194 -4.42 -1.61 -20.08
N GLN A 195 -3.47 -2.54 -19.95
CA GLN A 195 -3.64 -3.79 -19.20
C GLN A 195 -2.82 -3.77 -17.91
N LEU A 196 -3.34 -3.08 -16.89
CA LEU A 196 -2.67 -2.94 -15.60
C LEU A 196 -2.67 -4.25 -14.81
N VAL A 197 -1.51 -4.63 -14.30
CA VAL A 197 -1.35 -5.83 -13.46
C VAL A 197 -1.37 -5.44 -11.99
N ASN A 198 -0.49 -4.50 -11.61
CA ASN A 198 -0.39 -4.01 -10.25
C ASN A 198 0.18 -2.59 -10.21
N PHE A 199 0.07 -1.94 -9.07
CA PHE A 199 0.62 -0.62 -8.81
C PHE A 199 1.13 -0.51 -7.37
N MET A 200 2.04 0.43 -7.14
CA MET A 200 2.54 0.75 -5.81
C MET A 200 2.58 2.26 -5.63
N VAL A 201 2.09 2.73 -4.48
CA VAL A 201 2.16 4.14 -4.11
C VAL A 201 3.22 4.32 -3.03
N LEU A 202 4.15 5.23 -3.28
CA LEU A 202 5.24 5.61 -2.40
C LEU A 202 5.16 7.12 -2.11
N PHE A 203 5.65 7.51 -0.94
CA PHE A 203 5.72 8.90 -0.53
C PHE A 203 7.18 9.32 -0.46
N VAL A 204 7.53 10.41 -1.16
CA VAL A 204 8.88 10.95 -1.21
C VAL A 204 8.86 12.36 -0.66
N THR A 205 9.59 12.62 0.42
CA THR A 205 9.54 13.93 1.09
C THR A 205 10.80 14.73 0.80
N VAL A 206 10.64 16.00 0.44
CA VAL A 206 11.73 16.93 0.25
C VAL A 206 12.33 17.29 1.61
N ALA A 207 13.52 16.77 1.89
CA ALA A 207 14.23 16.99 3.13
C ALA A 207 15.16 18.21 3.06
N SER A 208 15.41 18.81 4.22
CA SER A 208 16.45 19.83 4.35
C SER A 208 17.80 19.15 4.58
N LYS A 209 18.83 19.62 3.88
CA LYS A 209 20.21 19.28 4.26
C LYS A 209 20.53 20.04 5.53
N VAL A 210 20.72 19.33 6.64
CA VAL A 210 21.35 19.94 7.81
C VAL A 210 22.74 20.36 7.37
N SER A 211 22.95 21.67 7.24
CA SER A 211 24.30 22.20 7.06
C SER A 211 25.01 22.01 8.39
N GLU A 212 26.02 21.15 8.46
CA GLU A 212 26.98 21.15 9.57
C GLU A 212 27.82 22.43 9.50
N THR A 213 27.22 23.57 9.80
CA THR A 213 27.91 24.84 9.95
C THR A 213 27.80 25.27 11.40
N GLY A 214 28.88 25.06 12.15
CA GLY A 214 29.17 25.77 13.40
C GLY A 214 28.91 25.00 14.68
N THR A 215 29.93 24.27 15.15
CA THR A 215 30.14 24.12 16.59
C THR A 215 30.30 25.51 17.22
N THR A 216 29.29 25.97 17.98
CA THR A 216 29.47 26.71 19.24
C THR A 216 28.14 26.87 19.98
N GLY A 217 27.99 26.12 21.07
CA GLY A 217 27.20 26.39 22.28
C GLY A 217 25.79 26.99 22.18
N LEU A 218 24.75 26.20 22.48
CA LEU A 218 24.20 26.06 23.85
C LEU A 218 22.86 25.28 23.83
N THR A 219 22.79 24.28 24.73
CA THR A 219 21.63 23.78 25.48
C THR A 219 20.27 23.62 24.79
N GLY A 220 19.98 22.39 24.36
CA GLY A 220 18.63 21.91 24.05
C GLY A 220 18.47 20.43 24.43
N ILE A 221 17.44 20.12 25.20
CA ILE A 221 17.17 18.83 25.86
C ILE A 221 17.07 17.69 24.83
N LYS A 222 17.87 16.61 25.01
CA LYS A 222 17.64 15.33 24.31
C LYS A 222 16.46 14.61 24.97
N LEU A 223 15.32 14.56 24.29
CA LEU A 223 14.29 13.57 24.57
C LEU A 223 14.83 12.19 24.16
N LYS A 224 15.19 11.38 25.15
CA LYS A 224 15.33 9.93 25.00
C LYS A 224 13.92 9.37 24.85
N GLU A 225 13.51 8.99 23.65
CA GLU A 225 12.38 8.07 23.51
C GLU A 225 12.79 6.69 24.00
N TRP A 226 11.92 6.12 24.83
CA TRP A 226 12.05 4.81 25.43
C TRP A 226 11.74 3.75 24.38
N ILE A 227 12.69 2.85 24.13
CA ILE A 227 12.43 1.63 23.37
C ILE A 227 12.02 0.57 24.39
N GLY A 228 10.74 0.19 24.40
CA GLY A 228 10.25 -1.00 25.09
C GLY A 228 10.60 -2.26 24.30
N LEU A 229 11.15 -3.25 25.01
CA LEU A 229 11.76 -4.49 24.51
C LEU A 229 10.77 -5.57 24.09
N GLU A 230 11.30 -6.44 23.20
CA GLU A 230 10.98 -7.83 22.83
C GLU A 230 9.51 -8.27 22.69
#